data_AF-A0A961AR46-F1
#
_entry.id   AF-A0A961AR46-F1
#
_cell.length_a   1.000
_cell.length_b   1.000
_cell.length_c   1.000
_cell.angle_alpha   90.00
_cell.angle_beta   90.00
_cell.angle_gamma   90.00
#
_symmetry.space_group_name_H-M   'P 1'
#
loop_
_entity.id
_entity.type
_entity.pdbx_description
1 polymer ?
#
loop_
_entity_poly.entity_id
_entity_poly.type
_entity_poly.pdbx_seq_one_letter_code
_entity_poly.pdbx_strand_id
1 'polypeptide(L)'
;MKFPAHLVSTLVFSACLATSARASWPEFRGPNRDGTVEGSELPTTWSEENNVAWKIQIHGHGWSTPAILDGKAWLTTATEDGRHLSVLCVNTASGKVLLDRVLVTCDNPEPLANPINTYASSSPAIEEGRVYLHFGSYGTFCLDTDTFEVLWQRRDLTTSHWRGPASSVALWKDEVILTQEGADQQYHVALDKQTGKTRWRRDRSTDYGDVDPKTGRPANSGDMRKAFSTPIFIEIGGTTQMISSGAKACWAYDPETGEELWSVHYSEHSVSSRPVYSKELGLIFLNTGLGKAQVWAIRADADARGEISETHKVWEMIKRTPKRSSPVLVGDLLFWANDGVISCIDAKTGEPHWQERAGGEYSASLISDGKNVYFFDEDGLCTIAKAAPDFEVVAENHLAEGCMASPAVSDGSLFIRTKTHLYRIGK
;
A
#
# COMPACT_ATOMS: atom_id res chain seq x y z
N MET A 1 27.94 67.23 36.52
CA MET A 1 28.30 65.82 36.82
C MET A 1 27.45 64.92 35.92
N LYS A 2 28.09 63.92 35.30
CA LYS A 2 27.54 63.07 34.23
C LYS A 2 26.39 62.18 34.77
N PHE A 3 25.25 62.17 34.08
CA PHE A 3 24.23 61.13 34.23
C PHE A 3 24.47 60.01 33.21
N PRO A 4 24.44 58.72 33.57
CA PRO A 4 24.54 57.65 32.60
C PRO A 4 23.16 57.38 31.96
N ALA A 5 23.18 57.15 30.65
CA ALA A 5 22.04 56.69 29.88
C ALA A 5 21.82 55.19 30.15
N HIS A 6 20.60 54.82 30.55
CA HIS A 6 20.18 53.42 30.60
C HIS A 6 19.62 53.01 29.23
N LEU A 7 20.35 52.13 28.55
CA LEU A 7 19.95 51.47 27.33
C LEU A 7 18.92 50.37 27.68
N VAL A 8 17.65 50.58 27.32
CA VAL A 8 16.61 49.54 27.46
C VAL A 8 16.74 48.59 26.27
N SER A 9 17.41 47.46 26.46
CA SER A 9 17.43 46.36 25.50
C SER A 9 16.10 45.61 25.58
N THR A 10 15.26 45.75 24.55
CA THR A 10 14.00 45.01 24.44
C THR A 10 14.31 43.66 23.78
N LEU A 11 14.35 42.58 24.58
CA LEU A 11 14.41 41.22 24.05
C LEU A 11 13.08 40.88 23.37
N VAL A 12 13.08 40.82 22.03
CA VAL A 12 11.99 40.24 21.26
C VAL A 12 12.14 38.72 21.34
N PHE A 13 11.32 38.08 22.18
CA PHE A 13 11.17 36.62 22.18
C PHE A 13 10.40 36.23 20.91
N SER A 14 11.13 35.80 19.88
CA SER A 14 10.52 35.18 18.70
C SER A 14 10.03 33.80 19.12
N ALA A 15 8.73 33.69 19.40
CA ALA A 15 8.09 32.40 19.62
C ALA A 15 8.07 31.66 18.27
N CYS A 16 9.05 30.78 18.05
CA CYS A 16 8.94 29.75 17.04
C CYS A 16 7.76 28.86 17.44
N LEU A 17 6.58 29.14 16.89
CA LEU A 17 5.51 28.17 16.79
C LEU A 17 6.07 27.02 15.96
N ALA A 18 6.57 25.99 16.64
CA ALA A 18 6.72 24.69 16.01
C ALA A 18 5.31 24.27 15.62
N THR A 19 4.93 24.51 14.36
CA THR A 19 3.83 23.79 13.74
C THR A 19 4.22 22.32 13.86
N SER A 20 3.63 21.60 14.81
CA SER A 20 3.79 20.15 14.81
C SER A 20 3.29 19.68 13.46
N ALA A 21 4.20 19.21 12.61
CA ALA A 21 3.79 18.57 11.37
C ALA A 21 2.82 17.46 11.78
N ARG A 22 1.57 17.56 11.31
CA ARG A 22 0.57 16.52 11.57
C ARG A 22 1.10 15.21 11.01
N ALA A 23 0.95 14.12 11.75
CA ALA A 23 1.40 12.83 11.27
C ALA A 23 0.60 12.48 10.00
N SER A 24 1.29 12.10 8.93
CA SER A 24 0.70 11.88 7.59
C SER A 24 0.76 10.41 7.17
N TRP A 25 -0.15 10.01 6.30
CA TRP A 25 -0.20 8.70 5.65
C TRP A 25 -0.32 8.86 4.13
N PRO A 26 0.74 9.32 3.46
CA PRO A 26 0.63 9.90 2.12
C PRO A 26 0.30 8.88 1.02
N GLU A 27 0.54 7.58 1.22
CA GLU A 27 0.25 6.56 0.21
C GLU A 27 0.01 5.18 0.86
N PHE A 28 -0.21 4.15 0.03
CA PHE A 28 -0.46 2.79 0.51
C PHE A 28 0.63 2.33 1.49
N ARG A 29 0.18 1.88 2.67
CA ARG A 29 0.96 1.54 3.86
C ARG A 29 1.93 2.63 4.38
N GLY A 30 1.55 3.88 4.21
CA GLY A 30 2.11 4.99 4.99
C GLY A 30 3.44 5.54 4.48
N PRO A 31 4.04 6.47 5.24
CA PRO A 31 5.17 7.27 4.78
C PRO A 31 6.44 6.44 4.47
N ASN A 32 6.63 5.34 5.19
CA ASN A 32 7.79 4.45 5.04
C ASN A 32 7.52 3.27 4.10
N ARG A 33 6.30 3.14 3.60
CA ARG A 33 5.89 2.04 2.73
C ARG A 33 6.00 0.64 3.37
N ASP A 34 5.90 0.53 4.68
CA ASP A 34 6.01 -0.75 5.39
C ASP A 34 4.89 -0.97 6.41
N GLY A 35 3.90 -0.07 6.50
CA GLY A 35 2.80 -0.16 7.47
C GLY A 35 3.19 0.17 8.90
N THR A 36 4.39 0.69 9.15
CA THR A 36 4.82 1.12 10.49
C THR A 36 4.52 2.60 10.74
N VAL A 37 4.27 2.94 12.00
CA VAL A 37 4.32 4.32 12.49
C VAL A 37 5.26 4.42 13.68
N GLU A 38 6.12 5.42 13.65
CA GLU A 38 7.01 5.73 14.77
C GLU A 38 6.34 6.71 15.74
N GLY A 39 6.60 6.52 17.05
CA GLY A 39 6.32 7.51 18.09
C GLY A 39 4.85 7.80 18.38
N SER A 40 3.91 7.04 17.81
CA SER A 40 2.47 7.22 18.02
C SER A 40 1.90 6.06 18.82
N GLU A 41 1.29 6.30 19.98
CA GLU A 41 0.46 5.29 20.64
C GLU A 41 -0.90 5.26 19.95
N LEU A 42 -1.17 4.19 19.22
CA LEU A 42 -2.42 4.00 18.50
C LEU A 42 -3.53 3.50 19.45
N PRO A 43 -4.80 3.80 19.17
CA PRO A 43 -5.91 3.30 19.96
C PRO A 43 -5.91 1.77 19.93
N THR A 44 -6.10 1.13 21.09
CA THR A 44 -6.15 -0.33 21.21
C THR A 44 -7.55 -0.86 21.48
N THR A 45 -8.48 -0.01 21.93
CA THR A 45 -9.86 -0.42 22.26
C THR A 45 -10.87 0.49 21.57
N TRP A 46 -11.85 -0.11 20.90
CA TRP A 46 -12.95 0.55 20.21
C TRP A 46 -14.11 -0.42 19.92
N SER A 47 -15.23 0.13 19.48
CA SER A 47 -16.39 -0.61 18.95
C SER A 47 -17.14 0.30 17.97
N GLU A 48 -18.32 -0.10 17.51
CA GLU A 48 -19.20 0.77 16.72
C GLU A 48 -19.57 2.08 17.44
N GLU A 49 -19.59 2.09 18.79
CA GLU A 49 -20.07 3.23 19.58
C GLU A 49 -18.99 3.87 20.46
N ASN A 50 -17.89 3.15 20.76
CA ASN A 50 -16.86 3.61 21.69
C ASN A 50 -15.55 3.92 20.97
N ASN A 51 -14.89 5.01 21.37
CA ASN A 51 -13.61 5.48 20.82
C ASN A 51 -13.64 5.76 19.31
N VAL A 52 -14.82 6.12 18.80
CA VAL A 52 -15.04 6.57 17.42
C VAL A 52 -15.27 8.07 17.45
N ALA A 53 -14.32 8.86 16.93
CA ALA A 53 -14.46 10.32 16.83
C ALA A 53 -15.57 10.70 15.83
N TRP A 54 -15.61 9.99 14.71
CA TRP A 54 -16.70 10.05 13.74
C TRP A 54 -16.70 8.82 12.85
N LYS A 55 -17.86 8.55 12.24
CA LYS A 55 -18.08 7.54 11.21
C LYS A 55 -18.97 8.17 10.14
N ILE A 56 -18.59 8.03 8.87
CA ILE A 56 -19.41 8.48 7.74
C ILE A 56 -19.63 7.34 6.75
N GLN A 57 -20.79 7.34 6.10
CA GLN A 57 -21.06 6.39 5.03
C GLN A 57 -20.26 6.78 3.77
N ILE A 58 -19.72 5.77 3.10
CA ILE A 58 -19.09 5.89 1.78
C ILE A 58 -20.00 5.20 0.77
N HIS A 59 -20.30 5.88 -0.34
CA HIS A 59 -21.08 5.27 -1.41
C HIS A 59 -20.21 4.36 -2.29
N GLY A 60 -20.87 3.47 -3.02
CA GLY A 60 -20.21 2.56 -3.95
C GLY A 60 -19.39 1.48 -3.24
N HIS A 61 -18.38 0.99 -3.95
CA HIS A 61 -17.57 -0.15 -3.58
C HIS A 61 -16.11 0.14 -3.96
N GLY A 62 -15.18 -0.13 -3.05
CA GLY A 62 -13.75 0.13 -3.26
C GLY A 62 -12.89 -0.20 -2.06
N TRP A 63 -11.61 -0.51 -2.28
CA TRP A 63 -10.68 -0.97 -1.24
C TRP A 63 -9.48 -0.08 -1.01
N SER A 64 -9.49 1.15 -1.56
CA SER A 64 -8.39 2.07 -1.34
C SER A 64 -8.19 2.35 0.14
N THR A 65 -6.96 2.18 0.61
CA THR A 65 -6.50 2.77 1.88
C THR A 65 -6.62 4.29 1.78
N PRO A 66 -7.08 4.99 2.84
CA PRO A 66 -7.08 6.44 2.85
C PRO A 66 -5.66 7.00 2.72
N ALA A 67 -5.45 7.94 1.80
CA ALA A 67 -4.22 8.74 1.76
C ALA A 67 -4.45 10.06 2.51
N ILE A 68 -3.63 10.35 3.52
CA ILE A 68 -3.87 11.44 4.48
C ILE A 68 -2.70 12.41 4.53
N LEU A 69 -2.98 13.68 4.26
CA LEU A 69 -2.05 14.79 4.42
C LEU A 69 -2.85 16.07 4.73
N ASP A 70 -2.31 16.95 5.57
CA ASP A 70 -2.87 18.27 5.88
C ASP A 70 -4.36 18.28 6.26
N GLY A 71 -4.77 17.27 7.00
CA GLY A 71 -6.14 17.14 7.49
C GLY A 71 -7.18 16.73 6.43
N LYS A 72 -6.73 16.21 5.29
CA LYS A 72 -7.56 15.67 4.21
C LYS A 72 -7.27 14.19 4.01
N ALA A 73 -8.31 13.36 4.06
CA ALA A 73 -8.27 11.94 3.71
C ALA A 73 -8.87 11.71 2.32
N TRP A 74 -8.09 11.11 1.42
CA TRP A 74 -8.45 10.87 0.03
C TRP A 74 -8.69 9.39 -0.24
N LEU A 75 -9.73 9.10 -1.02
CA LEU A 75 -10.21 7.75 -1.30
C LEU A 75 -10.72 7.65 -2.74
N THR A 76 -10.66 6.44 -3.30
CA THR A 76 -11.34 6.09 -4.55
C THR A 76 -12.55 5.21 -4.26
N THR A 77 -13.63 5.40 -5.01
CA THR A 77 -14.81 4.52 -4.94
C THR A 77 -15.42 4.35 -6.33
N ALA A 78 -16.16 3.28 -6.54
CA ALA A 78 -16.85 3.00 -7.80
C ALA A 78 -18.26 2.49 -7.56
N THR A 79 -19.18 2.70 -8.49
CA THR A 79 -20.42 1.90 -8.49
C THR A 79 -20.08 0.42 -8.69
N GLU A 80 -20.88 -0.48 -8.14
CA GLU A 80 -20.64 -1.94 -8.24
C GLU A 80 -20.52 -2.42 -9.70
N ASP A 81 -21.28 -1.80 -10.59
CA ASP A 81 -21.25 -2.07 -12.02
C ASP A 81 -20.06 -1.42 -12.75
N GLY A 82 -19.25 -0.59 -12.08
CA GLY A 82 -18.09 0.10 -12.64
C GLY A 82 -18.41 1.29 -13.54
N ARG A 83 -19.68 1.70 -13.65
CA ARG A 83 -20.08 2.82 -14.52
C ARG A 83 -19.57 4.16 -14.04
N HIS A 84 -19.46 4.39 -12.74
CA HIS A 84 -18.97 5.65 -12.19
C HIS A 84 -17.78 5.40 -11.26
N LEU A 85 -16.64 6.01 -11.59
CA LEU A 85 -15.42 5.97 -10.78
C LEU A 85 -15.21 7.35 -10.17
N SER A 86 -15.13 7.41 -8.85
CA SER A 86 -15.24 8.64 -8.09
C SER A 86 -14.07 8.83 -7.13
N VAL A 87 -13.76 10.09 -6.85
CA VAL A 87 -12.86 10.52 -5.78
C VAL A 87 -13.67 11.08 -4.62
N LEU A 88 -13.24 10.77 -3.41
CA LEU A 88 -13.73 11.35 -2.17
C LEU A 88 -12.58 12.04 -1.44
N CYS A 89 -12.85 13.23 -0.90
CA CYS A 89 -11.98 13.91 0.06
C CYS A 89 -12.77 14.21 1.32
N VAL A 90 -12.23 13.83 2.48
CA VAL A 90 -12.88 13.98 3.78
C VAL A 90 -11.98 14.78 4.70
N ASN A 91 -12.54 15.76 5.42
CA ASN A 91 -11.82 16.46 6.47
C ASN A 91 -11.58 15.51 7.66
N THR A 92 -10.32 15.25 8.01
CA THR A 92 -9.97 14.26 9.03
C THR A 92 -10.45 14.64 10.42
N ALA A 93 -10.55 15.94 10.72
CA ALA A 93 -10.99 16.41 12.02
C ALA A 93 -12.48 16.15 12.26
N SER A 94 -13.32 16.44 11.26
CA SER A 94 -14.78 16.49 11.41
C SER A 94 -15.54 15.36 10.72
N GLY A 95 -14.90 14.60 9.83
CA GLY A 95 -15.59 13.65 8.95
C GLY A 95 -16.40 14.33 7.84
N LYS A 96 -16.36 15.66 7.70
CA LYS A 96 -17.09 16.37 6.65
C LYS A 96 -16.50 16.02 5.28
N VAL A 97 -17.36 15.60 4.36
CA VAL A 97 -17.00 15.44 2.94
C VAL A 97 -16.70 16.81 2.33
N LEU A 98 -15.48 16.98 1.82
CA LEU A 98 -14.99 18.17 1.14
C LEU A 98 -15.14 18.07 -0.38
N LEU A 99 -14.99 16.86 -0.92
CA LEU A 99 -15.17 16.55 -2.33
C LEU A 99 -15.82 15.17 -2.46
N ASP A 100 -16.81 15.08 -3.34
CA ASP A 100 -17.35 13.83 -3.88
C ASP A 100 -17.64 14.07 -5.35
N ARG A 101 -16.88 13.42 -6.23
CA ARG A 101 -16.92 13.69 -7.67
C ARG A 101 -16.67 12.43 -8.48
N VAL A 102 -17.56 12.17 -9.44
CA VAL A 102 -17.31 11.21 -10.52
C VAL A 102 -16.22 11.76 -11.44
N LEU A 103 -15.09 11.06 -11.53
CA LEU A 103 -13.98 11.38 -12.43
C LEU A 103 -14.14 10.70 -13.79
N VAL A 104 -14.72 9.49 -13.80
CA VAL A 104 -14.94 8.71 -15.02
C VAL A 104 -16.35 8.18 -15.02
N THR A 105 -17.04 8.37 -16.14
CA THR A 105 -18.21 7.56 -16.51
C THR A 105 -17.79 6.58 -17.59
N CYS A 106 -18.02 5.29 -17.36
CA CYS A 106 -17.70 4.19 -18.26
C CYS A 106 -18.99 3.55 -18.77
N ASP A 107 -19.18 3.53 -20.09
CA ASP A 107 -20.39 2.96 -20.67
C ASP A 107 -20.40 1.42 -20.59
N ASN A 108 -19.22 0.82 -20.77
CA ASN A 108 -18.99 -0.62 -20.84
C ASN A 108 -17.74 -1.02 -20.04
N PRO A 109 -17.79 -0.99 -18.71
CA PRO A 109 -16.68 -1.45 -17.87
C PRO A 109 -16.42 -2.94 -18.09
N GLU A 110 -15.14 -3.34 -18.06
CA GLU A 110 -14.72 -4.74 -18.17
C GLU A 110 -15.24 -5.53 -16.96
N PRO A 111 -16.03 -6.60 -17.15
CA PRO A 111 -16.57 -7.37 -16.02
C PRO A 111 -15.47 -7.93 -15.12
N LEU A 112 -15.60 -7.69 -13.82
CA LEU A 112 -14.74 -8.28 -12.81
C LEU A 112 -15.12 -9.75 -12.63
N ALA A 113 -14.30 -10.67 -13.11
CA ALA A 113 -14.58 -12.10 -13.00
C ALA A 113 -14.27 -12.66 -11.59
N ASN A 114 -14.37 -11.86 -10.53
CA ASN A 114 -14.08 -12.26 -9.16
C ASN A 114 -14.86 -11.39 -8.16
N PRO A 115 -15.12 -11.88 -6.94
CA PRO A 115 -15.84 -11.13 -5.92
C PRO A 115 -14.92 -10.28 -5.02
N ILE A 116 -13.59 -10.33 -5.23
CA ILE A 116 -12.61 -9.76 -4.29
C ILE A 116 -12.26 -8.33 -4.67
N ASN A 117 -11.78 -8.08 -5.89
CA ASN A 117 -11.40 -6.74 -6.34
C ASN A 117 -12.60 -5.90 -6.78
N THR A 118 -12.38 -4.59 -6.86
CA THR A 118 -13.34 -3.61 -7.38
C THR A 118 -12.69 -2.78 -8.48
N TYR A 119 -13.46 -1.90 -9.11
CA TYR A 119 -12.93 -0.90 -10.02
C TYR A 119 -12.15 0.23 -9.32
N ALA A 120 -12.15 0.26 -7.98
CA ALA A 120 -11.51 1.27 -7.12
C ALA A 120 -10.72 0.62 -5.97
N SER A 121 -9.99 -0.47 -6.24
CA SER A 121 -9.12 -1.11 -5.22
C SER A 121 -7.81 -0.34 -5.02
N SER A 122 -7.29 0.29 -6.07
CA SER A 122 -6.03 1.06 -6.02
C SER A 122 -6.12 2.24 -5.04
N SER A 123 -5.13 2.35 -4.16
CA SER A 123 -5.03 3.45 -3.22
C SER A 123 -4.43 4.71 -3.86
N PRO A 124 -4.94 5.91 -3.51
CA PRO A 124 -4.32 7.16 -3.92
C PRO A 124 -2.95 7.36 -3.26
N ALA A 125 -2.21 8.32 -3.81
CA ALA A 125 -1.05 8.90 -3.15
C ALA A 125 -1.17 10.43 -3.13
N ILE A 126 -0.70 11.08 -2.07
CA ILE A 126 -0.79 12.53 -1.88
C ILE A 126 0.56 13.11 -1.48
N GLU A 127 0.83 14.31 -1.99
CA GLU A 127 1.91 15.19 -1.54
C GLU A 127 1.38 16.62 -1.48
N GLU A 128 2.21 17.56 -1.04
CA GLU A 128 1.81 18.97 -0.96
C GLU A 128 1.31 19.47 -2.33
N GLY A 129 0.08 20.00 -2.33
CA GLY A 129 -0.58 20.55 -3.52
C GLY A 129 -1.14 19.52 -4.51
N ARG A 130 -0.85 18.21 -4.40
CA ARG A 130 -1.26 17.22 -5.40
C ARG A 130 -1.72 15.89 -4.81
N VAL A 131 -2.83 15.37 -5.34
CA VAL A 131 -3.28 13.99 -5.10
C VAL A 131 -3.37 13.24 -6.42
N TYR A 132 -2.86 12.01 -6.41
CA TYR A 132 -2.84 11.10 -7.55
C TYR A 132 -3.79 9.94 -7.32
N LEU A 133 -4.68 9.72 -8.28
CA LEU A 133 -5.74 8.72 -8.23
C LEU A 133 -5.61 7.81 -9.43
N HIS A 134 -5.73 6.50 -9.23
CA HIS A 134 -5.57 5.52 -10.28
C HIS A 134 -6.73 4.51 -10.27
N PHE A 135 -7.27 4.24 -11.44
CA PHE A 135 -8.33 3.26 -11.67
C PHE A 135 -7.91 2.28 -12.77
N GLY A 136 -6.66 1.83 -12.77
CA GLY A 136 -6.15 0.99 -13.85
C GLY A 136 -6.26 1.67 -15.21
N SER A 137 -6.84 0.97 -16.18
CA SER A 137 -6.99 1.46 -17.56
C SER A 137 -8.13 2.44 -17.75
N TYR A 138 -8.96 2.65 -16.74
CA TYR A 138 -10.02 3.66 -16.80
C TYR A 138 -9.45 5.08 -16.68
N GLY A 139 -8.35 5.23 -15.94
CA GLY A 139 -7.54 6.44 -15.95
C GLY A 139 -6.68 6.66 -14.70
N THR A 140 -5.69 7.53 -14.85
CA THR A 140 -4.90 8.13 -13.77
C THR A 140 -5.14 9.64 -13.78
N PHE A 141 -5.35 10.23 -12.61
CA PHE A 141 -5.66 11.64 -12.44
C PHE A 141 -4.73 12.27 -11.41
N CYS A 142 -4.32 13.50 -11.66
CA CYS A 142 -3.71 14.37 -10.67
C CYS A 142 -4.64 15.55 -10.42
N LEU A 143 -5.02 15.76 -9.17
CA LEU A 143 -5.84 16.88 -8.74
C LEU A 143 -5.05 17.80 -7.82
N ASP A 144 -5.34 19.08 -7.89
CA ASP A 144 -4.89 20.05 -6.91
C ASP A 144 -5.62 19.84 -5.58
N THR A 145 -4.87 19.78 -4.47
CA THR A 145 -5.45 19.39 -3.18
C THR A 145 -6.34 20.46 -2.56
N ASP A 146 -6.25 21.72 -2.99
CA ASP A 146 -6.98 22.85 -2.39
C ASP A 146 -8.20 23.25 -3.21
N THR A 147 -8.02 23.36 -4.53
CA THR A 147 -9.06 23.75 -5.48
C THR A 147 -9.87 22.56 -5.98
N PHE A 148 -9.34 21.34 -5.85
CA PHE A 148 -9.92 20.10 -6.39
C PHE A 148 -10.03 20.10 -7.92
N GLU A 149 -9.28 20.95 -8.61
CA GLU A 149 -9.19 20.96 -10.07
C GLU A 149 -8.32 19.80 -10.57
N VAL A 150 -8.66 19.25 -11.73
CA VAL A 150 -7.83 18.24 -12.39
C VAL A 150 -6.67 18.97 -13.06
N LEU A 151 -5.45 18.75 -12.57
CA LEU A 151 -4.22 19.32 -13.13
C LEU A 151 -3.80 18.58 -14.41
N TRP A 152 -3.92 17.25 -14.40
CA TRP A 152 -3.75 16.42 -15.59
C TRP A 152 -4.45 15.07 -15.43
N GLN A 153 -4.68 14.38 -16.56
CA GLN A 153 -5.20 13.02 -16.59
C GLN A 153 -4.53 12.18 -17.69
N ARG A 154 -4.46 10.87 -17.50
CA ARG A 154 -4.01 9.87 -18.47
C ARG A 154 -5.06 8.78 -18.58
N ARG A 155 -5.51 8.48 -19.81
CA ARG A 155 -6.52 7.44 -20.10
C ARG A 155 -6.08 6.48 -21.21
N ASP A 156 -4.81 6.58 -21.60
CA ASP A 156 -4.17 5.84 -22.67
C ASP A 156 -3.32 4.65 -22.16
N LEU A 157 -3.23 4.47 -20.85
CA LEU A 157 -2.50 3.37 -20.20
C LEU A 157 -3.40 2.13 -20.10
N THR A 158 -3.49 1.37 -21.18
CA THR A 158 -4.42 0.24 -21.27
C THR A 158 -3.76 -1.09 -20.91
N THR A 159 -4.59 -1.99 -20.38
CA THR A 159 -4.35 -3.41 -20.12
C THR A 159 -5.70 -4.07 -19.82
N SER A 160 -5.82 -5.38 -20.03
CA SER A 160 -7.00 -6.17 -19.66
C SER A 160 -6.91 -6.52 -18.18
N HIS A 161 -7.72 -5.83 -17.37
CA HIS A 161 -7.67 -5.99 -15.93
C HIS A 161 -8.31 -7.30 -15.52
N TRP A 162 -9.41 -7.72 -16.13
CA TRP A 162 -10.23 -8.94 -15.91
C TRP A 162 -10.60 -9.26 -14.45
N ARG A 163 -9.59 -9.38 -13.58
CA ARG A 163 -9.67 -9.43 -12.11
C ARG A 163 -9.69 -8.03 -11.45
N GLY A 164 -9.72 -6.95 -12.23
CA GLY A 164 -9.76 -5.57 -11.74
C GLY A 164 -8.39 -4.96 -11.41
N PRO A 165 -8.27 -3.62 -11.43
CA PRO A 165 -7.04 -2.92 -11.05
C PRO A 165 -6.91 -2.86 -9.53
N ALA A 166 -5.71 -3.15 -9.00
CA ALA A 166 -5.48 -3.05 -7.55
C ALA A 166 -4.08 -2.57 -7.13
N SER A 167 -3.08 -2.55 -8.03
CA SER A 167 -1.82 -1.88 -7.72
C SER A 167 -2.07 -0.40 -7.44
N SER A 168 -1.53 0.09 -6.32
CA SER A 168 -1.73 1.46 -5.86
C SER A 168 -0.70 2.40 -6.48
N VAL A 169 -0.93 3.71 -6.38
CA VAL A 169 0.02 4.71 -6.83
C VAL A 169 1.26 4.69 -5.93
N ALA A 170 2.45 4.75 -6.53
CA ALA A 170 3.72 4.90 -5.81
C ALA A 170 4.40 6.22 -6.21
N LEU A 171 4.84 7.01 -5.23
CA LEU A 171 5.56 8.26 -5.49
C LEU A 171 7.06 8.09 -5.30
N TRP A 172 7.85 8.62 -6.24
CA TRP A 172 9.30 8.64 -6.11
C TRP A 172 9.88 9.89 -6.76
N LYS A 173 10.57 10.74 -5.98
CA LYS A 173 11.09 12.05 -6.42
C LYS A 173 10.03 12.83 -7.23
N ASP A 174 10.29 13.13 -8.50
CA ASP A 174 9.43 13.87 -9.43
C ASP A 174 8.49 12.96 -10.23
N GLU A 175 8.37 11.69 -9.85
CA GLU A 175 7.68 10.65 -10.61
C GLU A 175 6.49 10.04 -9.86
N VAL A 176 5.45 9.74 -10.63
CA VAL A 176 4.34 8.85 -10.27
C VAL A 176 4.59 7.53 -10.98
N ILE A 177 4.79 6.46 -10.21
CA ILE A 177 5.03 5.13 -10.74
C ILE A 177 3.74 4.32 -10.64
N LEU A 178 3.35 3.71 -11.77
CA LEU A 178 2.18 2.85 -11.89
C LEU A 178 2.60 1.47 -12.36
N THR A 179 2.09 0.46 -11.67
CA THR A 179 2.25 -0.96 -12.04
C THR A 179 0.98 -1.43 -12.77
N GLN A 180 1.14 -1.91 -14.00
CA GLN A 180 0.05 -2.46 -14.82
C GLN A 180 0.32 -3.94 -15.07
N GLU A 181 -0.52 -4.81 -14.53
CA GLU A 181 -0.32 -6.28 -14.54
C GLU A 181 -1.61 -6.96 -15.03
N GLY A 182 -2.04 -6.57 -16.23
CA GLY A 182 -3.21 -7.16 -16.86
C GLY A 182 -2.95 -8.55 -17.41
N ALA A 183 -3.95 -9.15 -18.04
CA ALA A 183 -3.84 -10.49 -18.61
C ALA A 183 -3.07 -10.50 -19.94
N ASP A 184 -3.10 -9.39 -20.68
CA ASP A 184 -2.48 -9.19 -21.99
C ASP A 184 -1.08 -8.55 -21.90
N GLN A 185 -0.86 -7.64 -20.96
CA GLN A 185 0.40 -6.90 -20.84
C GLN A 185 0.76 -6.54 -19.39
N GLN A 186 2.05 -6.68 -19.06
CA GLN A 186 2.61 -6.41 -17.75
C GLN A 186 3.77 -5.41 -17.86
N TYR A 187 3.65 -4.24 -17.24
CA TYR A 187 4.65 -3.18 -17.33
C TYR A 187 4.58 -2.20 -16.16
N HIS A 188 5.70 -1.50 -15.96
CA HIS A 188 5.77 -0.27 -15.17
C HIS A 188 5.78 0.94 -16.08
N VAL A 189 5.21 2.03 -15.59
CA VAL A 189 5.32 3.35 -16.22
C VAL A 189 5.57 4.41 -15.16
N ALA A 190 6.60 5.23 -15.37
CA ALA A 190 6.79 6.46 -14.61
C ALA A 190 6.24 7.65 -15.38
N LEU A 191 5.50 8.48 -14.67
CA LEU A 191 4.93 9.71 -15.16
C LEU A 191 5.56 10.89 -14.42
N ASP A 192 5.84 11.96 -15.14
CA ASP A 192 6.18 13.23 -14.52
C ASP A 192 5.02 13.76 -13.65
N LYS A 193 5.27 14.03 -12.37
CA LYS A 193 4.26 14.49 -11.40
C LYS A 193 3.54 15.77 -11.81
N GLN A 194 4.21 16.66 -12.53
CA GLN A 194 3.67 17.97 -12.89
C GLN A 194 2.78 17.90 -14.14
N THR A 195 3.15 17.08 -15.11
CA THR A 195 2.54 17.08 -16.45
C THR A 195 1.81 15.79 -16.80
N GLY A 196 2.02 14.71 -16.04
CA GLY A 196 1.49 13.38 -16.33
C GLY A 196 2.12 12.71 -17.54
N LYS A 197 3.14 13.30 -18.17
CA LYS A 197 3.82 12.74 -19.34
C LYS A 197 4.68 11.54 -18.95
N THR A 198 4.71 10.51 -19.79
CA THR A 198 5.56 9.34 -19.58
C THR A 198 7.03 9.74 -19.63
N ARG A 199 7.78 9.39 -18.57
CA ARG A 199 9.23 9.52 -18.50
C ARG A 199 9.92 8.27 -19.00
N TRP A 200 9.49 7.12 -18.49
CA TRP A 200 9.91 5.81 -18.96
C TRP A 200 8.76 4.80 -18.84
N ARG A 201 8.87 3.72 -19.62
CA ARG A 201 8.00 2.55 -19.56
C ARG A 201 8.86 1.30 -19.70
N ARG A 202 8.62 0.30 -18.87
CA ARG A 202 9.36 -0.97 -18.87
C ARG A 202 8.40 -2.14 -18.80
N ASP A 203 8.41 -2.99 -19.83
CA ASP A 203 7.71 -4.29 -19.81
C ASP A 203 8.40 -5.26 -18.84
N ARG A 204 7.62 -6.15 -18.22
CA ARG A 204 8.17 -7.25 -17.43
C ARG A 204 8.94 -8.21 -18.34
N SER A 205 10.14 -8.59 -17.91
CA SER A 205 11.06 -9.45 -18.67
C SER A 205 10.78 -10.95 -18.55
N THR A 206 9.87 -11.37 -17.66
CA THR A 206 9.64 -12.79 -17.38
C THR A 206 9.01 -13.53 -18.55
N ASP A 207 9.61 -14.68 -18.88
CA ASP A 207 8.97 -15.70 -19.69
C ASP A 207 7.94 -16.45 -18.84
N TYR A 208 6.67 -16.29 -19.17
CA TYR A 208 5.57 -16.98 -18.50
C TYR A 208 5.44 -18.45 -18.90
N GLY A 209 6.12 -18.88 -19.97
CA GLY A 209 6.15 -20.28 -20.43
C GLY A 209 4.79 -20.86 -20.79
N ASP A 210 3.79 -20.01 -21.06
CA ASP A 210 2.38 -20.37 -21.13
C ASP A 210 1.75 -20.06 -22.50
N VAL A 211 2.55 -19.64 -23.49
CA VAL A 211 2.06 -19.35 -24.85
C VAL A 211 1.86 -20.65 -25.62
N ASP A 212 0.63 -20.92 -26.07
CA ASP A 212 0.33 -22.05 -26.95
C ASP A 212 0.98 -21.82 -28.32
N PRO A 213 1.90 -22.69 -28.78
CA PRO A 213 2.59 -22.52 -30.06
C PRO A 213 1.66 -22.52 -31.29
N LYS A 214 0.45 -23.10 -31.19
CA LYS A 214 -0.52 -23.17 -32.28
C LYS A 214 -1.34 -21.89 -32.40
N THR A 215 -1.65 -21.25 -31.28
CA THR A 215 -2.55 -20.08 -31.25
C THR A 215 -1.83 -18.77 -30.99
N GLY A 216 -0.59 -18.82 -30.48
CA GLY A 216 0.17 -17.66 -30.03
C GLY A 216 -0.45 -16.96 -28.81
N ARG A 217 -1.41 -17.60 -28.14
CA ARG A 217 -2.14 -17.01 -27.00
C ARG A 217 -1.65 -17.59 -25.67
N PRO A 218 -1.63 -16.77 -24.60
CA PRO A 218 -1.38 -17.27 -23.26
C PRO A 218 -2.45 -18.30 -22.82
N ALA A 219 -2.03 -19.31 -22.08
CA ALA A 219 -2.94 -20.21 -21.38
C ALA A 219 -3.83 -19.43 -20.40
N ASN A 220 -5.04 -19.94 -20.15
CA ASN A 220 -6.03 -19.31 -19.26
C ASN A 220 -6.27 -17.82 -19.57
N SER A 221 -6.17 -17.42 -20.84
CA SER A 221 -6.32 -16.04 -21.28
C SER A 221 -5.39 -15.04 -20.58
N GLY A 222 -4.27 -15.51 -20.01
CA GLY A 222 -3.28 -14.67 -19.33
C GLY A 222 -3.54 -14.43 -17.84
N ASP A 223 -4.53 -15.10 -17.22
CA ASP A 223 -4.83 -14.93 -15.78
C ASP A 223 -3.59 -15.12 -14.89
N MET A 224 -2.76 -16.09 -15.26
CA MET A 224 -1.58 -16.50 -14.51
C MET A 224 -0.40 -15.52 -14.61
N ARG A 225 -0.55 -14.45 -15.40
CA ARG A 225 0.43 -13.38 -15.57
C ARG A 225 0.13 -12.16 -14.70
N LYS A 226 -0.97 -12.18 -13.95
CA LYS A 226 -1.46 -11.03 -13.21
C LYS A 226 -0.81 -10.91 -11.83
N ALA A 227 -0.69 -9.69 -11.36
CA ALA A 227 -0.30 -9.32 -10.01
C ALA A 227 -0.97 -7.99 -9.62
N PHE A 228 -0.86 -7.63 -8.35
CA PHE A 228 -1.52 -6.47 -7.74
C PHE A 228 -0.60 -5.73 -6.75
N SER A 229 0.64 -6.19 -6.61
CA SER A 229 1.62 -5.61 -5.70
C SER A 229 1.99 -4.18 -6.13
N THR A 230 2.28 -3.34 -5.15
CA THR A 230 2.79 -1.97 -5.33
C THR A 230 4.27 -1.98 -4.96
N PRO A 231 5.18 -1.34 -5.71
CA PRO A 231 6.61 -1.40 -5.43
C PRO A 231 7.01 -0.68 -4.13
N ILE A 232 8.21 -0.98 -3.65
CA ILE A 232 8.95 -0.19 -2.65
C ILE A 232 10.25 0.35 -3.25
N PHE A 233 10.82 1.38 -2.62
CA PHE A 233 12.11 1.94 -2.97
C PHE A 233 13.04 1.74 -1.79
N ILE A 234 14.17 1.08 -2.01
CA ILE A 234 15.15 0.78 -0.97
C ILE A 234 16.48 1.39 -1.32
N GLU A 235 17.19 1.89 -0.31
CA GLU A 235 18.53 2.45 -0.47
C GLU A 235 19.56 1.49 0.12
N ILE A 236 20.48 1.01 -0.72
CA ILE A 236 21.55 0.07 -0.35
C ILE A 236 22.84 0.56 -0.98
N GLY A 237 23.88 0.74 -0.17
CA GLY A 237 25.20 1.15 -0.67
C GLY A 237 25.20 2.48 -1.43
N GLY A 238 24.27 3.40 -1.11
CA GLY A 238 24.10 4.68 -1.83
C GLY A 238 23.34 4.57 -3.16
N THR A 239 22.89 3.37 -3.55
CA THR A 239 22.05 3.13 -4.72
C THR A 239 20.61 2.94 -4.29
N THR A 240 19.67 3.60 -4.96
CA THR A 240 18.24 3.32 -4.79
C THR A 240 17.79 2.25 -5.78
N GLN A 241 17.09 1.23 -5.30
CA GLN A 241 16.46 0.19 -6.13
C GLN A 241 14.95 0.18 -5.89
N MET A 242 14.16 0.12 -6.96
CA MET A 242 12.72 -0.12 -6.91
C MET A 242 12.45 -1.62 -6.92
N ILE A 243 11.98 -2.18 -5.81
CA ILE A 243 11.63 -3.60 -5.70
C ILE A 243 10.16 -3.79 -6.04
N SER A 244 9.89 -4.67 -6.99
CA SER A 244 8.53 -4.91 -7.47
C SER A 244 8.28 -6.38 -7.75
N SER A 245 7.47 -7.02 -6.91
CA SER A 245 6.97 -8.37 -7.14
C SER A 245 5.84 -8.38 -8.17
N GLY A 246 5.85 -9.34 -9.08
CA GLY A 246 4.78 -9.59 -10.04
C GLY A 246 4.48 -11.09 -10.15
N ALA A 247 3.80 -11.50 -11.22
CA ALA A 247 3.62 -12.91 -11.48
C ALA A 247 4.94 -13.54 -11.90
N LYS A 248 5.24 -14.73 -11.35
CA LYS A 248 6.40 -15.57 -11.64
C LYS A 248 7.77 -14.97 -11.31
N ALA A 249 7.89 -13.69 -10.98
CA ALA A 249 9.15 -13.09 -10.60
C ALA A 249 8.99 -11.84 -9.73
N CYS A 250 10.07 -11.49 -9.04
CA CYS A 250 10.29 -10.19 -8.43
C CYS A 250 11.55 -9.58 -9.02
N TRP A 251 11.53 -8.27 -9.20
CA TRP A 251 12.61 -7.54 -9.84
C TRP A 251 13.05 -6.34 -9.00
N ALA A 252 14.31 -5.96 -9.15
CA ALA A 252 14.76 -4.62 -8.87
C ALA A 252 14.96 -3.83 -10.15
N TYR A 253 14.55 -2.57 -10.11
CA TYR A 253 14.81 -1.61 -11.17
C TYR A 253 15.57 -0.39 -10.62
N ASP A 254 16.31 0.28 -11.49
CA ASP A 254 16.65 1.68 -11.28
C ASP A 254 15.35 2.51 -11.45
N PRO A 255 14.87 3.19 -10.40
CA PRO A 255 13.65 3.98 -10.48
C PRO A 255 13.75 5.20 -11.42
N GLU A 256 14.95 5.74 -11.67
CA GLU A 256 15.13 6.92 -12.55
C GLU A 256 14.95 6.57 -14.02
N THR A 257 15.38 5.37 -14.41
CA THR A 257 15.46 4.96 -15.83
C THR A 257 14.49 3.84 -16.19
N GLY A 258 13.96 3.14 -15.19
CA GLY A 258 13.26 1.87 -15.38
C GLY A 258 14.18 0.72 -15.79
N GLU A 259 15.51 0.88 -15.67
CA GLU A 259 16.45 -0.18 -16.00
C GLU A 259 16.30 -1.37 -15.06
N GLU A 260 16.17 -2.59 -15.60
CA GLU A 260 16.14 -3.78 -14.76
C GLU A 260 17.56 -4.07 -14.25
N LEU A 261 17.71 -4.19 -12.94
CA LEU A 261 18.98 -4.48 -12.30
C LEU A 261 19.13 -5.99 -12.11
N TRP A 262 18.17 -6.59 -11.40
CA TRP A 262 18.16 -8.03 -11.11
C TRP A 262 16.75 -8.59 -11.01
N SER A 263 16.64 -9.91 -11.08
CA SER A 263 15.38 -10.64 -10.91
C SER A 263 15.53 -11.91 -10.08
N VAL A 264 14.49 -12.29 -9.34
CA VAL A 264 14.30 -13.62 -8.74
C VAL A 264 13.03 -14.25 -9.30
N HIS A 265 13.06 -15.53 -9.65
CA HIS A 265 11.97 -16.22 -10.34
C HIS A 265 11.34 -17.30 -9.47
N TYR A 266 10.01 -17.39 -9.53
CA TYR A 266 9.19 -18.35 -8.79
C TYR A 266 8.00 -18.82 -9.65
N SER A 267 7.28 -19.83 -9.18
CA SER A 267 6.22 -20.46 -9.99
C SER A 267 4.84 -19.85 -9.80
N GLU A 268 4.63 -18.99 -8.81
CA GLU A 268 3.29 -18.49 -8.44
C GLU A 268 2.97 -17.11 -9.03
N HIS A 269 1.73 -16.66 -8.84
CA HIS A 269 1.14 -15.51 -9.53
C HIS A 269 0.15 -14.80 -8.60
N SER A 270 -0.54 -13.74 -9.06
CA SER A 270 -1.50 -12.96 -8.26
C SER A 270 -0.88 -12.34 -7.00
N VAL A 271 0.41 -11.99 -7.05
CA VAL A 271 1.10 -11.34 -5.92
C VAL A 271 0.43 -10.01 -5.62
N SER A 272 -0.13 -9.88 -4.42
CA SER A 272 -0.80 -8.66 -3.97
C SER A 272 -0.10 -8.01 -2.78
N SER A 273 0.60 -8.81 -1.97
CA SER A 273 1.45 -8.30 -0.91
C SER A 273 2.61 -7.47 -1.46
N ARG A 274 2.83 -6.30 -0.85
CA ARG A 274 4.02 -5.49 -1.08
C ARG A 274 5.25 -6.11 -0.41
N PRO A 275 6.46 -6.06 -1.05
CA PRO A 275 7.69 -6.44 -0.37
C PRO A 275 7.96 -5.61 0.90
N VAL A 276 8.69 -6.19 1.84
CA VAL A 276 9.16 -5.51 3.06
C VAL A 276 10.68 -5.53 3.08
N TYR A 277 11.32 -4.44 3.49
CA TYR A 277 12.77 -4.34 3.54
C TYR A 277 13.24 -4.08 4.97
N SER A 278 14.17 -4.91 5.44
CA SER A 278 14.94 -4.65 6.65
C SER A 278 16.31 -4.09 6.26
N LYS A 279 16.53 -2.81 6.55
CA LYS A 279 17.84 -2.18 6.39
C LYS A 279 18.88 -2.78 7.33
N GLU A 280 18.47 -3.09 8.55
CA GLU A 280 19.32 -3.63 9.61
C GLU A 280 19.82 -5.04 9.27
N LEU A 281 18.96 -5.87 8.68
CA LEU A 281 19.32 -7.24 8.27
C LEU A 281 19.90 -7.31 6.86
N GLY A 282 19.71 -6.27 6.05
CA GLY A 282 20.01 -6.33 4.62
C GLY A 282 19.18 -7.39 3.90
N LEU A 283 17.91 -7.54 4.28
CA LEU A 283 16.99 -8.55 3.73
C LEU A 283 15.74 -7.90 3.15
N ILE A 284 15.31 -8.42 2.01
CA ILE A 284 14.04 -8.12 1.36
C ILE A 284 13.13 -9.34 1.51
N PHE A 285 11.96 -9.15 2.10
CA PHE A 285 10.94 -10.19 2.25
C PHE A 285 9.89 -10.02 1.17
N LEU A 286 9.65 -11.09 0.41
CA LEU A 286 8.65 -11.11 -0.65
C LEU A 286 7.73 -12.32 -0.52
N ASN A 287 6.48 -12.12 -0.89
CA ASN A 287 5.50 -13.18 -1.06
C ASN A 287 5.45 -13.57 -2.55
N THR A 288 5.40 -14.87 -2.84
CA THR A 288 5.41 -15.35 -4.24
C THR A 288 4.01 -15.47 -4.86
N GLY A 289 2.94 -15.19 -4.10
CA GLY A 289 1.60 -14.93 -4.64
C GLY A 289 0.50 -15.80 -4.06
N LEU A 290 -0.35 -16.35 -4.93
CA LEU A 290 -1.45 -17.25 -4.63
C LEU A 290 -1.11 -18.67 -5.10
N GLY A 291 -1.71 -19.70 -4.48
CA GLY A 291 -1.46 -21.10 -4.82
C GLY A 291 -0.54 -21.74 -3.79
N LYS A 292 0.59 -22.32 -4.22
CA LYS A 292 1.64 -22.82 -3.32
C LYS A 292 2.59 -21.68 -2.93
N ALA A 293 2.00 -20.58 -2.49
CA ALA A 293 2.69 -19.35 -2.17
C ALA A 293 3.74 -19.56 -1.08
N GLN A 294 4.87 -18.88 -1.25
CA GLN A 294 6.02 -18.91 -0.36
C GLN A 294 6.30 -17.49 0.13
N VAL A 295 7.01 -17.38 1.25
CA VAL A 295 7.71 -16.15 1.65
C VAL A 295 9.20 -16.41 1.49
N TRP A 296 9.89 -15.53 0.77
CA TRP A 296 11.33 -15.60 0.59
C TRP A 296 12.00 -14.42 1.28
N ALA A 297 13.14 -14.64 1.91
CA ALA A 297 14.09 -13.59 2.24
C ALA A 297 15.21 -13.58 1.20
N ILE A 298 15.38 -12.43 0.56
CA ILE A 298 16.43 -12.18 -0.43
C ILE A 298 17.44 -11.22 0.19
N ARG A 299 18.73 -11.56 0.12
CA ARG A 299 19.81 -10.67 0.50
C ARG A 299 19.78 -9.44 -0.40
N ALA A 300 19.70 -8.27 0.21
CA ALA A 300 19.76 -7.00 -0.48
C ALA A 300 21.22 -6.69 -0.87
N ASP A 301 21.44 -6.33 -2.13
CA ASP A 301 22.77 -6.12 -2.69
C ASP A 301 22.73 -4.99 -3.74
N ALA A 302 23.57 -3.97 -3.56
CA ALA A 302 23.65 -2.82 -4.45
C ALA A 302 24.21 -3.20 -5.84
N ASP A 303 25.07 -4.21 -5.87
CA ASP A 303 25.84 -4.63 -7.05
C ASP A 303 25.20 -5.85 -7.75
N ALA A 304 24.14 -6.43 -7.18
CA ALA A 304 23.42 -7.54 -7.80
C ALA A 304 22.94 -7.18 -9.21
N ARG A 305 23.20 -8.07 -10.18
CA ARG A 305 22.76 -7.94 -11.56
C ARG A 305 22.29 -9.28 -12.13
N GLY A 306 21.32 -9.22 -13.04
CA GLY A 306 20.78 -10.39 -13.72
C GLY A 306 19.91 -11.28 -12.81
N GLU A 307 19.80 -12.56 -13.13
CA GLU A 307 19.03 -13.49 -12.31
C GLU A 307 19.80 -13.91 -11.05
N ILE A 308 19.18 -13.72 -9.88
CA ILE A 308 19.81 -13.95 -8.57
C ILE A 308 19.07 -14.97 -7.69
N SER A 309 18.12 -15.72 -8.26
CA SER A 309 17.25 -16.69 -7.58
C SER A 309 18.02 -17.64 -6.65
N GLU A 310 19.13 -18.22 -7.14
CA GLU A 310 19.94 -19.21 -6.42
C GLU A 310 21.03 -18.60 -5.53
N THR A 311 21.43 -17.35 -5.78
CA THR A 311 22.61 -16.74 -5.14
C THR A 311 22.26 -15.82 -3.96
N HIS A 312 21.03 -15.31 -3.92
CA HIS A 312 20.60 -14.31 -2.95
C HIS A 312 19.44 -14.76 -2.05
N LYS A 313 18.77 -15.87 -2.35
CA LYS A 313 17.75 -16.43 -1.45
C LYS A 313 18.41 -16.96 -0.17
N VAL A 314 18.09 -16.33 0.97
CA VAL A 314 18.64 -16.67 2.28
C VAL A 314 17.81 -17.77 2.94
N TRP A 315 16.49 -17.62 2.91
CA TRP A 315 15.55 -18.64 3.36
C TRP A 315 14.23 -18.55 2.59
N GLU A 316 13.47 -19.65 2.62
CA GLU A 316 12.09 -19.69 2.15
C GLU A 316 11.18 -20.39 3.16
N MET A 317 9.93 -19.92 3.23
CA MET A 317 8.87 -20.53 4.02
C MET A 317 7.69 -20.88 3.11
N ILE A 318 7.13 -22.07 3.28
CA ILE A 318 6.10 -22.62 2.37
C ILE A 318 4.76 -22.91 3.06
N LYS A 319 4.68 -22.74 4.39
CA LYS A 319 3.50 -23.04 5.19
C LYS A 319 2.95 -21.76 5.80
N ARG A 320 1.62 -21.62 5.78
CA ARG A 320 0.91 -20.51 6.46
C ARG A 320 1.46 -19.14 6.05
N THR A 321 1.79 -19.01 4.77
CA THR A 321 2.30 -17.79 4.15
C THR A 321 1.13 -16.85 3.81
N PRO A 322 1.32 -15.52 3.84
CA PRO A 322 0.29 -14.57 3.43
C PRO A 322 -0.12 -14.80 1.98
N LYS A 323 -1.41 -14.60 1.66
CA LYS A 323 -1.90 -14.58 0.28
C LYS A 323 -2.19 -13.18 -0.24
N ARG A 324 -2.69 -12.29 0.64
CA ARG A 324 -3.19 -10.96 0.28
C ARG A 324 -2.54 -9.86 1.12
N SER A 325 -2.86 -9.82 2.41
CA SER A 325 -2.33 -8.84 3.36
C SER A 325 -0.80 -8.83 3.36
N SER A 326 -0.17 -7.68 3.14
CA SER A 326 1.29 -7.64 3.23
C SER A 326 1.77 -7.64 4.69
N PRO A 327 2.92 -8.28 5.00
CA PRO A 327 3.49 -8.35 6.34
C PRO A 327 3.88 -7.00 6.93
N VAL A 328 4.16 -6.92 8.24
CA VAL A 328 4.86 -5.78 8.87
C VAL A 328 6.10 -6.29 9.61
N LEU A 329 7.19 -5.53 9.56
CA LEU A 329 8.43 -5.82 10.27
C LEU A 329 8.53 -4.90 11.49
N VAL A 330 8.84 -5.46 12.66
CA VAL A 330 9.13 -4.71 13.89
C VAL A 330 10.42 -5.24 14.50
N GLY A 331 11.50 -4.48 14.38
CA GLY A 331 12.85 -4.96 14.69
C GLY A 331 13.20 -6.19 13.86
N ASP A 332 13.51 -7.30 14.52
CA ASP A 332 13.84 -8.59 13.90
C ASP A 332 12.61 -9.52 13.72
N LEU A 333 11.40 -9.03 13.97
CA LEU A 333 10.17 -9.83 13.95
C LEU A 333 9.29 -9.47 12.75
N LEU A 334 8.98 -10.46 11.93
CA LEU A 334 8.10 -10.34 10.77
C LEU A 334 6.72 -10.91 11.09
N PHE A 335 5.68 -10.09 10.96
CA PHE A 335 4.29 -10.47 11.27
C PHE A 335 3.43 -10.50 10.03
N TRP A 336 2.55 -11.49 9.94
CA TRP A 336 1.54 -11.57 8.88
C TRP A 336 0.30 -12.34 9.32
N ALA A 337 -0.75 -12.28 8.50
CA ALA A 337 -1.96 -13.06 8.67
C ALA A 337 -2.33 -13.80 7.38
N ASN A 338 -2.95 -14.97 7.54
CA ASN A 338 -3.46 -15.77 6.44
C ASN A 338 -4.43 -16.86 6.92
N ASP A 339 -5.55 -17.09 6.22
CA ASP A 339 -6.49 -18.19 6.45
C ASP A 339 -6.81 -18.44 7.95
N GLY A 340 -7.16 -17.38 8.67
CA GLY A 340 -7.49 -17.45 10.09
C GLY A 340 -6.31 -17.63 11.05
N VAL A 341 -5.07 -17.49 10.58
CA VAL A 341 -3.85 -17.61 11.38
C VAL A 341 -3.06 -16.30 11.34
N ILE A 342 -2.70 -15.80 12.52
CA ILE A 342 -1.73 -14.72 12.70
C ILE A 342 -0.39 -15.31 13.10
N SER A 343 0.72 -14.76 12.60
CA SER A 343 2.06 -15.31 12.82
C SER A 343 3.08 -14.23 13.19
N CYS A 344 4.07 -14.63 13.98
CA CYS A 344 5.31 -13.90 14.23
C CYS A 344 6.49 -14.80 13.90
N ILE A 345 7.38 -14.31 13.06
CA ILE A 345 8.46 -15.07 12.45
C ILE A 345 9.77 -14.32 12.68
N ASP A 346 10.83 -15.05 13.03
CA ASP A 346 12.18 -14.51 13.06
C ASP A 346 12.58 -14.09 11.64
N ALA A 347 12.81 -12.80 11.43
CA ALA A 347 13.09 -12.25 10.11
C ALA A 347 14.45 -12.72 9.54
N LYS A 348 15.38 -13.16 10.38
CA LYS A 348 16.71 -13.66 9.97
C LYS A 348 16.65 -15.10 9.51
N THR A 349 15.86 -15.95 10.18
CA THR A 349 15.87 -17.40 9.97
C THR A 349 14.65 -17.93 9.23
N GLY A 350 13.52 -17.19 9.27
CA GLY A 350 12.23 -17.67 8.78
C GLY A 350 11.53 -18.66 9.73
N GLU A 351 12.07 -18.87 10.93
CA GLU A 351 11.47 -19.75 11.94
C GLU A 351 10.34 -19.04 12.71
N PRO A 352 9.20 -19.71 12.94
CA PRO A 352 8.11 -19.11 13.70
C PRO A 352 8.46 -19.00 15.19
N HIS A 353 8.23 -17.81 15.75
CA HIS A 353 8.12 -17.65 17.20
C HIS A 353 6.75 -18.16 17.69
N TRP A 354 5.68 -17.75 17.01
CA TRP A 354 4.33 -18.23 17.25
C TRP A 354 3.45 -18.15 16.00
N GLN A 355 2.42 -19.00 15.96
CA GLN A 355 1.41 -19.02 14.91
C GLN A 355 0.06 -19.45 15.48
N GLU A 356 -0.84 -18.49 15.64
CA GLU A 356 -2.07 -18.65 16.44
C GLU A 356 -3.33 -18.52 15.58
N ARG A 357 -4.37 -19.26 15.96
CA ARG A 357 -5.67 -19.16 15.30
C ARG A 357 -6.41 -17.92 15.82
N ALA A 358 -6.71 -17.00 14.90
CA ALA A 358 -7.53 -15.82 15.16
C ALA A 358 -8.88 -15.87 14.43
N GLY A 359 -9.06 -16.78 13.47
CA GLY A 359 -10.25 -16.82 12.61
C GLY A 359 -10.22 -15.71 11.54
N GLY A 360 -11.25 -15.71 10.70
CA GLY A 360 -11.41 -14.74 9.61
C GLY A 360 -10.46 -14.95 8.41
N GLU A 361 -10.71 -14.18 7.36
CA GLU A 361 -9.84 -14.02 6.19
C GLU A 361 -9.16 -12.65 6.21
N TYR A 362 -7.98 -12.51 5.61
CA TYR A 362 -7.19 -11.28 5.70
C TYR A 362 -6.86 -10.72 4.32
N SER A 363 -7.49 -9.59 3.99
CA SER A 363 -7.15 -8.77 2.81
C SER A 363 -6.40 -7.49 3.20
N ALA A 364 -6.80 -6.88 4.33
CA ALA A 364 -6.15 -5.68 4.83
C ALA A 364 -4.71 -5.99 5.25
N SER A 365 -3.75 -5.30 4.64
CA SER A 365 -2.37 -5.28 5.10
C SER A 365 -2.25 -4.76 6.54
N LEU A 366 -1.32 -5.36 7.29
CA LEU A 366 -1.10 -5.07 8.70
C LEU A 366 -0.47 -3.69 8.90
N ILE A 367 -0.68 -3.13 10.09
CA ILE A 367 0.04 -1.96 10.58
C ILE A 367 0.65 -2.23 11.96
N SER A 368 1.66 -1.44 12.34
CA SER A 368 2.26 -1.50 13.66
C SER A 368 2.66 -0.12 14.18
N ASP A 369 2.51 0.08 15.49
CA ASP A 369 3.03 1.23 16.24
C ASP A 369 4.41 0.96 16.89
N GLY A 370 5.05 -0.16 16.53
CA GLY A 370 6.30 -0.64 17.11
C GLY A 370 6.16 -1.38 18.44
N LYS A 371 5.02 -1.23 19.15
CA LYS A 371 4.70 -1.99 20.38
C LYS A 371 3.68 -3.09 20.11
N ASN A 372 2.75 -2.84 19.20
CA ASN A 372 1.61 -3.67 18.86
C ASN A 372 1.52 -3.85 17.34
N VAL A 373 0.92 -4.97 16.93
CA VAL A 373 0.58 -5.28 15.55
C VAL A 373 -0.93 -5.46 15.45
N TYR A 374 -1.52 -4.84 14.42
CA TYR A 374 -2.96 -4.79 14.19
C TYR A 374 -3.33 -5.67 13.00
N PHE A 375 -4.15 -6.69 13.26
CA PHE A 375 -4.59 -7.68 12.28
C PHE A 375 -6.08 -7.48 12.02
N PHE A 376 -6.43 -6.97 10.83
CA PHE A 376 -7.83 -6.73 10.43
C PHE A 376 -8.31 -7.82 9.48
N ASP A 377 -9.37 -8.52 9.87
CA ASP A 377 -10.01 -9.52 9.03
C ASP A 377 -11.16 -8.92 8.17
N GLU A 378 -11.61 -9.70 7.20
CA GLU A 378 -12.64 -9.32 6.23
C GLU A 378 -14.05 -9.20 6.83
N ASP A 379 -14.26 -9.75 8.04
CA ASP A 379 -15.51 -9.73 8.80
C ASP A 379 -15.53 -8.62 9.88
N GLY A 380 -14.42 -7.87 9.98
CA GLY A 380 -14.30 -6.64 10.75
C GLY A 380 -13.73 -6.83 12.15
N LEU A 381 -13.28 -8.04 12.48
CA LEU A 381 -12.50 -8.29 13.69
C LEU A 381 -11.10 -7.70 13.49
N CYS A 382 -10.67 -6.93 14.48
CA CYS A 382 -9.29 -6.51 14.64
C CYS A 382 -8.72 -7.16 15.89
N THR A 383 -7.81 -8.09 15.71
CA THR A 383 -6.97 -8.61 16.80
C THR A 383 -5.72 -7.73 16.91
N ILE A 384 -5.41 -7.28 18.11
CA ILE A 384 -4.18 -6.53 18.41
C ILE A 384 -3.32 -7.42 19.29
N ALA A 385 -2.10 -7.71 18.84
CA ALA A 385 -1.13 -8.45 19.63
C ALA A 385 0.12 -7.60 19.89
N LYS A 386 0.85 -7.90 20.96
CA LYS A 386 2.16 -7.30 21.17
C LYS A 386 3.11 -7.68 20.03
N ALA A 387 3.94 -6.73 19.61
CA ALA A 387 5.03 -6.96 18.68
C ALA A 387 6.20 -7.64 19.42
N ALA A 388 6.02 -8.91 19.78
CA ALA A 388 6.92 -9.67 20.64
C ALA A 388 7.06 -11.14 20.18
N PRO A 389 8.16 -11.82 20.57
CA PRO A 389 8.35 -13.24 20.28
C PRO A 389 7.46 -14.15 21.13
N ASP A 390 6.84 -13.62 22.19
CA ASP A 390 5.79 -14.30 22.94
C ASP A 390 4.43 -13.79 22.49
N PHE A 391 3.46 -14.70 22.28
CA PHE A 391 2.12 -14.31 21.87
C PHE A 391 1.33 -13.73 23.04
N GLU A 392 0.90 -12.48 22.89
CA GLU A 392 0.01 -11.81 23.85
C GLU A 392 -0.99 -10.93 23.11
N VAL A 393 -2.28 -11.25 23.25
CA VAL A 393 -3.38 -10.40 22.76
C VAL A 393 -3.54 -9.21 23.70
N VAL A 394 -3.49 -8.01 23.13
CA VAL A 394 -3.70 -6.74 23.82
C VAL A 394 -5.19 -6.41 23.86
N ALA A 395 -5.87 -6.56 22.73
CA ALA A 395 -7.30 -6.30 22.59
C ALA A 395 -7.88 -6.94 21.33
N GLU A 396 -9.19 -7.09 21.31
CA GLU A 396 -9.98 -7.46 20.14
C GLU A 396 -11.10 -6.43 19.97
N ASN A 397 -11.32 -5.99 18.74
CA ASN A 397 -12.30 -4.97 18.41
C ASN A 397 -13.09 -5.38 17.17
N HIS A 398 -14.36 -5.00 17.08
CA HIS A 398 -15.21 -5.40 15.95
C HIS A 398 -15.88 -4.20 15.29
N LEU A 399 -15.85 -4.17 13.96
CA LEU A 399 -16.60 -3.25 13.10
C LEU A 399 -17.57 -4.07 12.24
N ALA A 400 -18.86 -3.79 12.33
CA ALA A 400 -19.93 -4.67 11.88
C ALA A 400 -19.91 -4.98 10.37
N GLU A 401 -19.38 -4.05 9.57
CA GLU A 401 -19.45 -4.07 8.11
C GLU A 401 -18.26 -4.77 7.44
N GLY A 402 -17.26 -5.21 8.20
CA GLY A 402 -16.07 -5.87 7.67
C GLY A 402 -15.04 -4.93 7.05
N CYS A 403 -13.78 -5.39 6.97
CA CYS A 403 -12.65 -4.57 6.52
C CYS A 403 -11.83 -5.26 5.42
N MET A 404 -11.77 -4.65 4.24
CA MET A 404 -10.92 -5.12 3.13
C MET A 404 -9.71 -4.20 2.91
N ALA A 405 -9.91 -2.90 3.10
CA ALA A 405 -8.89 -1.88 2.91
C ALA A 405 -7.93 -1.85 4.11
N SER A 406 -6.65 -1.57 3.86
CA SER A 406 -5.72 -1.36 4.98
C SER A 406 -6.02 -0.03 5.68
N PRO A 407 -5.89 0.02 7.02
CA PRO A 407 -6.06 1.26 7.78
C PRO A 407 -4.95 2.27 7.43
N ALA A 408 -5.24 3.54 7.70
CA ALA A 408 -4.28 4.63 7.65
C ALA A 408 -4.12 5.26 9.04
N VAL A 409 -2.98 5.90 9.30
CA VAL A 409 -2.69 6.53 10.59
C VAL A 409 -2.42 8.01 10.40
N SER A 410 -3.09 8.85 11.20
CA SER A 410 -2.78 10.28 11.25
C SER A 410 -3.18 10.83 12.61
N ASP A 411 -2.34 11.71 13.17
CA ASP A 411 -2.55 12.38 14.46
C ASP A 411 -2.96 11.41 15.61
N GLY A 412 -2.32 10.24 15.68
CA GLY A 412 -2.61 9.21 16.70
C GLY A 412 -3.98 8.53 16.56
N SER A 413 -4.67 8.74 15.43
CA SER A 413 -5.93 8.08 15.10
C SER A 413 -5.75 7.01 14.03
N LEU A 414 -6.61 5.99 14.05
CA LEU A 414 -6.79 5.07 12.94
C LEU A 414 -7.91 5.57 12.02
N PHE A 415 -7.65 5.60 10.72
CA PHE A 415 -8.63 5.85 9.69
C PHE A 415 -8.93 4.54 8.99
N ILE A 416 -10.12 3.99 9.23
CA ILE A 416 -10.48 2.63 8.82
C ILE A 416 -11.63 2.70 7.83
N ARG A 417 -11.40 2.20 6.62
CA ARG A 417 -12.44 2.03 5.62
C ARG A 417 -13.01 0.61 5.72
N THR A 418 -14.26 0.51 6.15
CA THR A 418 -15.04 -0.73 6.05
C THR A 418 -15.70 -0.83 4.67
N LYS A 419 -16.49 -1.89 4.44
CA LYS A 419 -17.22 -2.06 3.18
C LYS A 419 -18.17 -0.90 2.86
N THR A 420 -18.68 -0.20 3.88
CA THR A 420 -19.72 0.83 3.72
C THR A 420 -19.39 2.17 4.38
N HIS A 421 -18.35 2.28 5.21
CA HIS A 421 -18.07 3.48 6.00
C HIS A 421 -16.57 3.81 6.11
N LEU A 422 -16.28 5.09 6.39
CA LEU A 422 -14.98 5.56 6.88
C LEU A 422 -15.12 5.91 8.36
N TYR A 423 -14.24 5.38 9.19
CA TYR A 423 -14.16 5.67 10.61
C TYR A 423 -12.89 6.45 10.90
N ARG A 424 -12.95 7.35 11.88
CA ARG A 424 -11.80 7.79 12.65
C ARG A 424 -11.91 7.25 14.07
N ILE A 425 -10.98 6.39 14.45
CA ILE A 425 -10.89 5.77 15.77
C ILE A 425 -9.75 6.42 16.54
N GLY A 426 -9.98 6.76 17.81
CA GLY A 426 -9.08 7.58 18.61
C GLY A 426 -9.57 9.02 18.79
N LYS A 427 -8.70 9.90 19.31
CA LYS A 427 -9.00 11.30 19.63
C LYS A 427 -9.20 12.17 18.40
#